data_AF-A0A931P750-F1
#
_entry.id   AF-A0A931P750-F1
#
_cell.length_a   1.000
_cell.length_b   1.000
_cell.length_c   1.000
_cell.angle_alpha   90.00
_cell.angle_beta   90.00
_cell.angle_gamma   90.00
#
_symmetry.space_group_name_H-M   'P 1'
#
loop_
_entity.id
_entity.type
_entity.pdbx_description
1 polymer ?
#
loop_
_entity_poly.entity_id
_entity_poly.type
_entity_poly.pdbx_seq_one_letter_code
_entity_poly.pdbx_strand_id
1 'polypeptide(L)'
;MIRLCICGLVLASVSNVQATKGADLIYDIKDDWSDVNNPNGAWQLNKAPNSPFTVNQSDWAGNGTNQKAWADAASPGTAHVPAWMKVTNTSIFTAGFVDVGTIVMHGAEEARTGTDLSSLVWTSPLAGTVTITGGMWKEVNTRSMRWEIRKDGTLLSLGDLNAVDPYTKTNPYDFSAGSGGAGAMTFSVSAGTKVELLAYRTSTFASFVGMNYRVTLTPVPEPGTWLLSSLSVATIVFVRSRKKTTRQ
;
A
#
# COMPACT_ATOMS: atom_id res chain seq x y z
N MET A 1 10.94 -32.57 -69.16
CA MET A 1 11.35 -32.32 -67.75
C MET A 1 10.71 -31.02 -67.30
N ILE A 2 9.68 -31.06 -66.46
CA ILE A 2 8.97 -29.87 -65.98
C ILE A 2 9.21 -29.78 -64.46
N ARG A 3 9.98 -28.78 -64.02
CA ARG A 3 10.21 -28.46 -62.60
C ARG A 3 9.10 -27.53 -62.13
N LEU A 4 8.19 -28.06 -61.32
CA LEU A 4 7.17 -27.28 -60.62
C LEU A 4 7.79 -26.67 -59.35
N CYS A 5 7.98 -25.35 -59.34
CA CYS A 5 8.53 -24.61 -58.21
C CYS A 5 7.34 -24.10 -57.37
N ILE A 6 7.03 -24.78 -56.26
CA ILE A 6 5.96 -24.35 -55.35
C ILE A 6 6.57 -23.33 -54.37
N CYS A 7 6.41 -22.04 -54.67
CA CYS A 7 6.61 -20.95 -53.72
C CYS A 7 5.41 -20.95 -52.75
N GLY A 8 5.57 -21.61 -51.60
CA GLY A 8 4.59 -21.56 -50.51
C GLY A 8 4.60 -20.18 -49.83
N LEU A 9 3.61 -19.36 -50.14
CA LEU A 9 3.33 -18.11 -49.42
C LEU A 9 2.77 -18.47 -48.04
N VAL A 10 3.58 -18.31 -46.99
CA VAL A 10 3.10 -18.46 -45.60
C VAL A 10 2.42 -17.13 -45.21
N LEU A 11 1.08 -17.09 -45.24
CA LEU A 11 0.33 -16.02 -44.59
C LEU A 11 0.51 -16.17 -43.07
N ALA A 12 1.29 -15.29 -42.46
CA ALA A 12 1.30 -15.13 -41.01
C ALA A 12 -0.02 -14.45 -40.61
N SER A 13 -0.95 -15.21 -40.05
CA SER A 13 -2.13 -14.64 -39.38
C SER A 13 -1.67 -13.88 -38.14
N VAL A 14 -1.75 -12.55 -38.18
CA VAL A 14 -1.56 -11.71 -36.99
C VAL A 14 -2.79 -11.90 -36.11
N SER A 15 -2.71 -12.84 -35.16
CA SER A 15 -3.72 -12.97 -34.12
C SER A 15 -3.65 -11.73 -33.23
N ASN A 16 -4.71 -10.91 -33.23
CA ASN A 16 -4.87 -9.83 -32.26
C ASN A 16 -5.02 -10.45 -30.87
N VAL A 17 -3.91 -10.64 -30.16
CA VAL A 17 -3.92 -11.02 -28.75
C VAL A 17 -4.38 -9.80 -27.97
N GLN A 18 -5.68 -9.75 -27.64
CA GLN A 18 -6.18 -8.79 -26.66
C GLN A 18 -5.59 -9.16 -25.30
N ALA A 19 -4.70 -8.32 -24.78
CA ALA A 19 -4.22 -8.45 -23.41
C ALA A 19 -5.40 -8.30 -22.46
N THR A 20 -5.78 -9.37 -21.77
CA THR A 20 -6.80 -9.31 -20.72
C THR A 20 -6.24 -8.51 -19.55
N LYS A 21 -6.92 -7.43 -19.16
CA LYS A 21 -6.62 -6.67 -17.93
C LYS A 21 -6.58 -7.66 -16.76
N GLY A 22 -5.50 -7.65 -15.96
CA GLY A 22 -5.47 -8.40 -14.71
C GLY A 22 -6.59 -7.94 -13.78
N ALA A 23 -7.11 -8.84 -12.93
CA ALA A 23 -8.04 -8.44 -11.89
C ALA A 23 -7.36 -7.44 -10.94
N ASP A 24 -8.11 -6.43 -10.49
CA ASP A 24 -7.58 -5.44 -9.56
C ASP A 24 -7.32 -6.11 -8.18
N LEU A 25 -6.14 -5.86 -7.63
CA LEU A 25 -5.74 -6.32 -6.30
C LEU A 25 -6.00 -5.19 -5.31
N ILE A 26 -6.74 -5.48 -4.24
CA ILE A 26 -7.09 -4.50 -3.21
C ILE A 26 -6.25 -4.76 -1.97
N TYR A 27 -5.54 -3.73 -1.53
CA TYR A 27 -4.83 -3.70 -0.25
C TYR A 27 -5.49 -2.63 0.62
N ASP A 28 -6.05 -3.03 1.74
CA ASP A 28 -6.74 -2.14 2.67
C ASP A 28 -6.13 -2.33 4.05
N ILE A 29 -5.48 -1.30 4.61
CA ILE A 29 -4.76 -1.45 5.88
C ILE A 29 -5.69 -1.87 7.04
N LYS A 30 -6.99 -1.57 6.94
CA LYS A 30 -7.96 -2.02 7.93
C LYS A 30 -8.13 -3.53 7.87
N ASP A 31 -8.27 -4.11 6.69
CA ASP A 31 -8.52 -5.54 6.51
C ASP A 31 -7.23 -6.35 6.60
N ASP A 32 -6.12 -5.79 6.15
CA ASP A 32 -4.78 -6.38 6.14
C ASP A 32 -4.00 -6.17 7.45
N TRP A 33 -4.63 -5.59 8.48
CA TRP A 33 -3.96 -5.30 9.76
C TRP A 33 -3.42 -6.57 10.43
N SER A 34 -2.24 -6.48 11.05
CA SER A 34 -1.68 -7.55 11.89
C SER A 34 -1.14 -6.99 13.20
N ASP A 35 -1.52 -7.64 14.30
CA ASP A 35 -0.94 -7.43 15.64
C ASP A 35 0.25 -8.37 15.92
N VAL A 36 0.65 -9.18 14.94
CA VAL A 36 1.67 -10.23 15.12
C VAL A 36 2.93 -9.93 14.33
N ASN A 37 2.77 -9.51 13.07
CA ASN A 37 3.88 -9.30 12.15
C ASN A 37 3.96 -7.83 11.71
N ASN A 38 5.16 -7.28 11.69
CA ASN A 38 5.49 -6.03 11.03
C ASN A 38 6.93 -6.14 10.47
N PRO A 39 7.13 -6.16 9.15
CA PRO A 39 6.13 -6.02 8.07
C PRO A 39 5.08 -7.15 8.03
N ASN A 40 3.90 -6.86 7.48
CA ASN A 40 2.82 -7.82 7.23
C ASN A 40 2.43 -7.82 5.74
N GLY A 41 2.93 -8.80 5.00
CA GLY A 41 2.71 -8.87 3.56
C GLY A 41 3.29 -7.64 2.85
N ALA A 42 2.44 -6.88 2.16
CA ALA A 42 2.84 -5.65 1.46
C ALA A 42 3.02 -4.44 2.39
N TRP A 43 2.56 -4.53 3.65
CA TRP A 43 2.52 -3.40 4.58
C TRP A 43 3.70 -3.40 5.54
N GLN A 44 4.22 -2.22 5.85
CA GLN A 44 5.20 -1.98 6.91
C GLN A 44 4.86 -0.70 7.67
N LEU A 45 4.85 -0.78 9.00
CA LEU A 45 4.68 0.36 9.91
C LEU A 45 6.06 0.78 10.43
N ASN A 46 6.39 2.06 10.29
CA ASN A 46 7.67 2.60 10.75
C ASN A 46 7.50 3.64 11.85
N LYS A 47 8.34 3.54 12.89
CA LYS A 47 8.42 4.53 13.97
C LYS A 47 9.28 5.75 13.64
N ALA A 48 10.14 5.62 12.63
CA ALA A 48 11.01 6.66 12.11
C ALA A 48 11.35 6.34 10.63
N PRO A 49 12.01 7.23 9.86
CA PRO A 49 12.44 6.93 8.50
C PRO A 49 13.15 5.58 8.41
N ASN A 50 12.59 4.66 7.61
CA ASN A 50 13.14 3.32 7.39
C ASN A 50 13.36 2.47 8.66
N SER A 51 12.74 2.82 9.80
CA SER A 51 12.84 2.06 11.05
C SER A 51 11.49 1.41 11.38
N PRO A 52 11.31 0.11 11.11
CA PRO A 52 10.06 -0.57 11.41
C PRO A 52 9.83 -0.70 12.92
N PHE A 53 8.57 -0.70 13.35
CA PHE A 53 8.24 -1.16 14.70
C PHE A 53 8.56 -2.66 14.83
N THR A 54 9.21 -3.03 15.92
CA THR A 54 9.52 -4.43 16.27
C THR A 54 8.76 -4.92 17.51
N VAL A 55 8.01 -4.03 18.15
CA VAL A 55 7.27 -4.30 19.39
C VAL A 55 5.79 -3.97 19.21
N ASN A 56 4.93 -4.95 19.52
CA ASN A 56 3.49 -4.76 19.64
C ASN A 56 3.12 -4.88 21.14
N GLN A 57 2.59 -3.81 21.71
CA GLN A 57 2.13 -3.76 23.09
C GLN A 57 0.77 -4.47 23.18
N SER A 58 0.62 -5.41 24.12
CA SER A 58 -0.66 -6.11 24.32
C SER A 58 -1.74 -5.25 25.00
N ASP A 59 -1.32 -4.25 25.76
CA ASP A 59 -2.17 -3.25 26.41
C ASP A 59 -1.47 -1.88 26.38
N TRP A 60 -1.48 -1.25 25.21
CA TRP A 60 -0.80 0.01 24.95
C TRP A 60 -1.24 1.13 25.91
N ALA A 61 -2.51 1.16 26.30
CA ALA A 61 -3.03 2.17 27.21
C ALA A 61 -2.63 1.93 28.69
N GLY A 62 -2.10 0.75 29.02
CA GLY A 62 -1.67 0.40 30.38
C GLY A 62 -2.80 0.39 31.42
N ASN A 63 -4.05 0.20 30.98
CA ASN A 63 -5.25 0.34 31.80
C ASN A 63 -6.17 -0.89 31.78
N GLY A 64 -5.69 -2.02 31.25
CA GLY A 64 -6.43 -3.28 31.17
C GLY A 64 -7.47 -3.34 30.06
N THR A 65 -7.52 -2.35 29.16
CA THR A 65 -8.40 -2.38 27.99
C THR A 65 -7.96 -3.37 26.92
N ASN A 66 -6.71 -3.83 27.00
CA ASN A 66 -6.08 -4.73 26.03
C ASN A 66 -6.08 -4.13 24.61
N GLN A 67 -6.05 -2.80 24.49
CA GLN A 67 -5.83 -2.15 23.21
C GLN A 67 -4.40 -2.45 22.77
N LYS A 68 -4.25 -3.19 21.67
CA LYS A 68 -2.94 -3.45 21.10
C LYS A 68 -2.43 -2.27 20.29
N ALA A 69 -1.12 -2.07 20.27
CA ALA A 69 -0.51 -1.10 19.37
C ALA A 69 0.95 -1.46 19.03
N TRP A 70 1.35 -1.19 17.80
CA TRP A 70 2.77 -1.10 17.45
C TRP A 70 3.36 0.17 18.05
N ALA A 71 4.15 0.00 19.12
CA ALA A 71 4.81 1.05 19.88
C ALA A 71 5.96 0.44 20.70
N ASP A 72 7.04 1.20 20.92
CA ASP A 72 8.22 0.70 21.64
C ASP A 72 7.96 0.52 23.15
N ALA A 73 6.98 1.22 23.72
CA ALA A 73 6.50 1.05 25.09
C ALA A 73 4.97 1.24 25.20
N ALA A 74 4.37 0.80 26.30
CA ALA A 74 3.01 1.17 26.67
C ALA A 74 2.98 2.55 27.36
N SER A 75 1.83 3.24 27.29
CA SER A 75 1.56 4.45 28.06
C SER A 75 1.56 4.15 29.57
N PRO A 76 2.11 5.04 30.43
CA PRO A 76 2.65 6.37 30.14
C PRO A 76 4.16 6.42 29.84
N GLY A 77 4.81 5.30 29.54
CA GLY A 77 6.26 5.26 29.29
C GLY A 77 6.68 6.14 28.11
N THR A 78 7.87 6.77 28.16
CA THR A 78 8.27 7.80 27.18
C THR A 78 8.15 7.37 25.71
N ALA A 79 8.43 6.10 25.40
CA ALA A 79 8.40 5.55 24.04
C ALA A 79 7.02 4.98 23.63
N HIS A 80 5.93 5.42 24.26
CA HIS A 80 4.56 5.04 23.87
C HIS A 80 4.08 5.71 22.58
N VAL A 81 4.83 6.68 22.06
CA VAL A 81 4.57 7.36 20.79
C VAL A 81 5.86 7.37 19.93
N PRO A 82 5.77 7.33 18.59
CA PRO A 82 4.54 7.13 17.82
C PRO A 82 3.94 5.74 18.10
N ALA A 83 2.64 5.63 17.83
CA ALA A 83 1.92 4.36 17.97
C ALA A 83 1.01 4.15 16.76
N TRP A 84 0.84 2.91 16.34
CA TRP A 84 -0.14 2.50 15.33
C TRP A 84 -1.01 1.38 15.88
N MET A 85 -2.32 1.48 15.69
CA MET A 85 -3.26 0.49 16.21
C MET A 85 -4.51 0.36 15.35
N LYS A 86 -5.05 -0.85 15.31
CA LYS A 86 -6.45 -1.08 14.95
C LYS A 86 -7.27 -1.03 16.23
N VAL A 87 -8.24 -0.12 16.28
CA VAL A 87 -9.04 0.13 17.49
C VAL A 87 -9.83 -1.13 17.84
N THR A 88 -9.65 -1.65 19.05
CA THR A 88 -10.46 -2.73 19.64
C THR A 88 -11.32 -2.22 20.79
N ASN A 89 -10.93 -1.08 21.37
CA ASN A 89 -11.66 -0.42 22.44
C ASN A 89 -11.69 1.10 22.21
N THR A 90 -12.89 1.68 22.14
CA THR A 90 -13.06 3.11 21.89
C THR A 90 -12.95 3.96 23.17
N SER A 91 -12.97 3.36 24.36
CA SER A 91 -13.00 4.10 25.64
C SER A 91 -11.72 4.86 25.97
N ILE A 92 -10.61 4.54 25.28
CA ILE A 92 -9.32 5.22 25.46
C ILE A 92 -9.18 6.48 24.59
N PHE A 93 -10.19 6.79 23.78
CA PHE A 93 -10.23 7.92 22.86
C PHE A 93 -11.38 8.87 23.21
N THR A 94 -11.32 10.11 22.73
CA THR A 94 -12.48 11.01 22.81
C THR A 94 -13.70 10.40 22.13
N ALA A 95 -14.85 10.52 22.79
CA ALA A 95 -16.12 10.00 22.29
C ALA A 95 -16.43 10.49 20.86
N GLY A 96 -16.75 9.56 19.98
CA GLY A 96 -17.10 9.84 18.58
C GLY A 96 -15.91 9.99 17.62
N PHE A 97 -14.66 9.99 18.11
CA PHE A 97 -13.47 10.09 17.25
C PHE A 97 -13.32 8.88 16.30
N VAL A 98 -13.47 7.67 16.82
CA VAL A 98 -13.20 6.41 16.10
C VAL A 98 -14.22 5.33 16.44
N ASP A 99 -14.29 4.31 15.59
CA ASP A 99 -15.04 3.08 15.82
C ASP A 99 -14.09 1.90 15.99
N VAL A 100 -14.61 0.79 16.53
CA VAL A 100 -13.88 -0.48 16.52
C VAL A 100 -13.53 -0.86 15.08
N GLY A 101 -12.28 -1.21 14.87
CA GLY A 101 -11.69 -1.54 13.58
C GLY A 101 -11.09 -0.37 12.82
N THR A 102 -11.23 0.88 13.27
CA THR A 102 -10.52 2.02 12.67
C THR A 102 -9.00 1.86 12.84
N ILE A 103 -8.22 2.22 11.81
CA ILE A 103 -6.77 2.37 11.96
C ILE A 103 -6.48 3.76 12.50
N VAL A 104 -5.76 3.80 13.61
CA VAL A 104 -5.37 5.02 14.32
C VAL A 104 -3.86 5.04 14.46
N MET A 105 -3.30 6.23 14.35
CA MET A 105 -1.92 6.49 14.72
C MET A 105 -1.82 7.66 15.67
N HIS A 106 -0.85 7.63 16.57
CA HIS A 106 -0.36 8.83 17.26
C HIS A 106 0.96 9.24 16.64
N GLY A 107 1.11 10.53 16.29
CA GLY A 107 2.33 11.06 15.70
C GLY A 107 3.57 10.89 16.58
N ALA A 108 4.74 10.94 15.94
CA ALA A 108 6.02 10.92 16.64
C ALA A 108 6.32 12.28 17.27
N GLU A 109 7.21 12.27 18.27
CA GLU A 109 7.70 13.47 18.94
C GLU A 109 9.22 13.39 19.00
N GLU A 110 9.91 14.37 18.40
CA GLU A 110 11.37 14.40 18.28
C GLU A 110 12.06 14.28 19.63
N ALA A 111 11.55 15.00 20.65
CA ALA A 111 12.07 14.96 22.01
C ALA A 111 12.05 13.56 22.66
N ARG A 112 11.26 12.62 22.12
CA ARG A 112 11.12 11.25 22.64
C ARG A 112 11.73 10.19 21.72
N THR A 113 11.72 10.44 20.41
CA THR A 113 12.01 9.43 19.39
C THR A 113 13.09 9.82 18.39
N GLY A 114 13.61 11.06 18.47
CA GLY A 114 14.59 11.59 17.54
C GLY A 114 14.01 11.90 16.15
N THR A 115 12.68 11.88 15.99
CA THR A 115 11.98 12.17 14.75
C THR A 115 10.58 12.72 15.03
N ASP A 116 10.03 13.50 14.09
CA ASP A 116 8.66 14.00 14.13
C ASP A 116 7.71 13.26 13.18
N LEU A 117 8.19 12.18 12.57
CA LEU A 117 7.43 11.41 11.60
C LEU A 117 7.32 9.93 11.95
N SER A 118 6.18 9.36 11.58
CA SER A 118 5.93 7.93 11.52
C SER A 118 5.17 7.63 10.23
N SER A 119 5.29 6.41 9.70
CA SER A 119 4.78 6.11 8.35
C SER A 119 4.17 4.73 8.23
N LEU A 120 3.18 4.61 7.34
CA LEU A 120 2.70 3.37 6.75
C LEU A 120 3.28 3.25 5.33
N VAL A 121 3.90 2.12 5.03
CA VAL A 121 4.50 1.86 3.72
C VAL A 121 3.82 0.65 3.09
N TRP A 122 3.33 0.81 1.87
CA TRP A 122 2.94 -0.28 1.00
C TRP A 122 4.05 -0.53 -0.03
N THR A 123 4.46 -1.78 -0.21
CA THR A 123 5.43 -2.17 -1.25
C THR A 123 4.71 -2.94 -2.35
N SER A 124 4.77 -2.45 -3.59
CA SER A 124 4.09 -3.08 -4.70
C SER A 124 4.65 -4.47 -5.00
N PRO A 125 3.85 -5.54 -5.01
CA PRO A 125 4.35 -6.86 -5.37
C PRO A 125 4.51 -7.05 -6.89
N LEU A 126 3.82 -6.25 -7.70
CA LEU A 126 3.79 -6.36 -9.16
C LEU A 126 3.93 -4.98 -9.81
N ALA A 127 4.18 -4.95 -11.12
CA ALA A 127 4.06 -3.72 -11.90
C ALA A 127 2.58 -3.47 -12.25
N GLY A 128 2.16 -2.20 -12.27
CA GLY A 128 0.75 -1.87 -12.46
C GLY A 128 0.46 -0.38 -12.39
N THR A 129 -0.82 -0.06 -12.40
CA THR A 129 -1.35 1.25 -12.02
C THR A 129 -1.95 1.14 -10.64
N VAL A 130 -1.52 2.02 -9.74
CA VAL A 130 -2.07 2.15 -8.38
C VAL A 130 -3.08 3.28 -8.37
N THR A 131 -4.18 3.08 -7.65
CA THR A 131 -5.09 4.13 -7.19
C THR A 131 -5.15 4.10 -5.66
N ILE A 132 -4.87 5.23 -5.02
CA ILE A 132 -5.02 5.43 -3.58
C ILE A 132 -6.39 6.05 -3.30
N THR A 133 -7.08 5.53 -2.29
CA THR A 133 -8.36 6.09 -1.82
C THR A 133 -8.41 6.13 -0.30
N GLY A 134 -9.27 7.01 0.24
CA GLY A 134 -9.49 7.17 1.67
C GLY A 134 -9.19 8.59 2.14
N GLY A 135 -8.85 8.72 3.40
CA GLY A 135 -8.58 10.01 4.01
C GLY A 135 -8.23 9.90 5.49
N MET A 136 -7.87 11.04 6.07
CA MET A 136 -7.48 11.15 7.48
C MET A 136 -8.36 12.15 8.22
N TRP A 137 -8.56 11.90 9.50
CA TRP A 137 -9.20 12.83 10.41
C TRP A 137 -8.52 12.74 11.76
N LYS A 138 -8.47 13.85 12.48
CA LYS A 138 -7.88 13.86 13.82
C LYS A 138 -8.96 13.92 14.88
N GLU A 139 -8.53 13.70 16.11
CA GLU A 139 -9.37 13.96 17.27
C GLU A 139 -9.76 15.46 17.32
N VAL A 140 -11.04 15.74 17.61
CA VAL A 140 -11.61 17.09 17.51
C VAL A 140 -10.93 18.04 18.51
N ASN A 141 -10.65 19.28 18.09
CA ASN A 141 -10.02 20.34 18.92
C ASN A 141 -8.66 19.96 19.52
N THR A 142 -7.98 18.99 18.93
CA THR A 142 -6.62 18.59 19.33
C THR A 142 -5.54 19.25 18.46
N ARG A 143 -4.30 18.83 18.67
CA ARG A 143 -3.06 19.30 18.05
C ARG A 143 -3.06 19.16 16.52
N SER A 144 -2.34 20.05 15.83
CA SER A 144 -2.22 20.01 14.37
C SER A 144 -1.22 18.93 13.91
N MET A 145 -1.57 18.29 12.80
CA MET A 145 -0.76 17.27 12.12
C MET A 145 -0.70 17.58 10.62
N ARG A 146 0.25 16.97 9.92
CA ARG A 146 0.34 16.95 8.45
C ARG A 146 0.45 15.52 7.98
N TRP A 147 -0.15 15.21 6.84
CA TRP A 147 0.09 13.96 6.14
C TRP A 147 0.75 14.20 4.78
N GLU A 148 1.50 13.22 4.31
CA GLU A 148 2.08 13.20 2.98
C GLU A 148 1.91 11.81 2.36
N ILE A 149 1.63 11.77 1.07
CA ILE A 149 1.72 10.57 0.25
C ILE A 149 2.93 10.71 -0.66
N ARG A 150 3.83 9.72 -0.62
CA ARG A 150 5.04 9.67 -1.43
C ARG A 150 5.11 8.38 -2.24
N LYS A 151 5.82 8.43 -3.37
CA LYS A 151 6.23 7.28 -4.18
C LYS A 151 7.75 7.26 -4.25
N ASP A 152 8.37 6.21 -3.74
CA ASP A 152 9.82 6.05 -3.67
C ASP A 152 10.52 7.33 -3.12
N GLY A 153 9.98 7.89 -2.04
CA GLY A 153 10.44 9.13 -1.42
C GLY A 153 10.01 10.44 -2.12
N THR A 154 9.47 10.38 -3.34
CA THR A 154 8.99 11.57 -4.06
C THR A 154 7.58 11.96 -3.60
N LEU A 155 7.40 13.22 -3.18
CA LEU A 155 6.10 13.74 -2.77
C LEU A 155 5.10 13.74 -3.94
N LEU A 156 3.92 13.13 -3.71
CA LEU A 156 2.79 13.16 -4.63
C LEU A 156 1.72 14.16 -4.17
N SER A 157 1.35 14.11 -2.88
CA SER A 157 0.33 14.98 -2.30
C SER A 157 0.54 15.14 -0.80
N LEU A 158 0.13 16.27 -0.25
CA LEU A 158 0.08 16.50 1.20
C LEU A 158 -1.21 17.19 1.62
N GLY A 159 -1.48 17.17 2.91
CA GLY A 159 -2.55 17.94 3.54
C GLY A 159 -2.28 18.22 5.00
N ASP A 160 -2.79 19.35 5.47
CA ASP A 160 -2.70 19.78 6.87
C ASP A 160 -4.02 19.47 7.59
N LEU A 161 -3.91 18.86 8.77
CA LEU A 161 -4.99 18.63 9.72
C LEU A 161 -4.82 19.63 10.87
N ASN A 162 -5.34 20.84 10.71
CA ASN A 162 -5.27 21.92 11.68
C ASN A 162 -6.22 21.69 12.85
N ALA A 163 -5.89 22.29 14.00
CA ALA A 163 -6.59 22.08 15.26
C ALA A 163 -8.13 22.19 15.20
N VAL A 164 -8.65 23.08 14.36
CA VAL A 164 -10.07 23.43 14.24
C VAL A 164 -10.75 22.90 12.96
N ASP A 165 -10.08 22.01 12.22
CA ASP A 165 -10.64 21.48 10.98
C ASP A 165 -11.90 20.63 11.23
N PRO A 166 -12.86 20.62 10.27
CA PRO A 166 -14.14 19.93 10.43
C PRO A 166 -14.08 18.43 10.09
N TYR A 167 -12.90 17.85 9.89
CA TYR A 167 -12.76 16.47 9.43
C TYR A 167 -13.07 15.48 10.56
N THR A 168 -13.90 14.49 10.24
CA THR A 168 -14.35 13.44 11.17
C THR A 168 -14.31 12.07 10.49
N LYS A 169 -14.57 11.00 11.23
CA LYS A 169 -14.66 9.64 10.66
C LYS A 169 -15.71 9.49 9.54
N THR A 170 -16.78 10.30 9.55
CA THR A 170 -17.82 10.29 8.51
C THR A 170 -17.57 11.33 7.41
N ASN A 171 -16.62 12.24 7.62
CA ASN A 171 -16.20 13.26 6.65
C ASN A 171 -14.68 13.46 6.76
N PRO A 172 -13.87 12.47 6.35
CA PRO A 172 -12.42 12.56 6.48
C PRO A 172 -11.85 13.60 5.51
N TYR A 173 -10.64 14.09 5.77
CA TYR A 173 -9.86 14.81 4.76
C TYR A 173 -9.46 13.79 3.68
N ASP A 174 -10.18 13.82 2.56
CA ASP A 174 -9.90 13.00 1.38
C ASP A 174 -8.51 13.29 0.80
N PHE A 175 -7.72 12.24 0.58
CA PHE A 175 -6.36 12.37 0.02
C PHE A 175 -6.35 13.02 -1.38
N SER A 176 -7.41 12.84 -2.17
CA SER A 176 -7.57 13.46 -3.49
C SER A 176 -7.80 14.97 -3.43
N ALA A 177 -8.16 15.51 -2.27
CA ALA A 177 -8.27 16.94 -2.00
C ALA A 177 -6.97 17.56 -1.45
N GLY A 178 -5.89 16.78 -1.34
CA GLY A 178 -4.57 17.29 -0.99
C GLY A 178 -3.92 18.10 -2.11
N SER A 179 -2.70 18.58 -1.86
CA SER A 179 -1.98 19.50 -2.76
C SER A 179 -1.72 18.96 -4.16
N GLY A 180 -1.66 17.63 -4.35
CA GLY A 180 -1.47 16.99 -5.65
C GLY A 180 -2.77 16.78 -6.44
N GLY A 181 -3.93 17.02 -5.81
CA GLY A 181 -5.25 16.75 -6.38
C GLY A 181 -5.51 15.27 -6.67
N ALA A 182 -6.66 14.98 -7.30
CA ALA A 182 -7.07 13.61 -7.62
C ALA A 182 -6.10 12.89 -8.57
N GLY A 183 -5.43 13.62 -9.47
CA GLY A 183 -4.46 13.06 -10.41
C GLY A 183 -3.25 12.42 -9.71
N ALA A 184 -2.81 12.98 -8.57
CA ALA A 184 -1.70 12.43 -7.79
C ALA A 184 -2.04 11.09 -7.10
N MET A 185 -3.32 10.73 -7.01
CA MET A 185 -3.75 9.49 -6.38
C MET A 185 -3.76 8.30 -7.34
N THR A 186 -3.51 8.52 -8.64
CA THR A 186 -3.42 7.43 -9.63
C THR A 186 -2.12 7.51 -10.41
N PHE A 187 -1.26 6.51 -10.29
CA PHE A 187 0.07 6.50 -10.90
C PHE A 187 0.59 5.09 -11.15
N SER A 188 1.51 4.94 -12.11
CA SER A 188 2.14 3.65 -12.39
C SER A 188 3.23 3.31 -11.39
N VAL A 189 3.38 2.02 -11.11
CA VAL A 189 4.39 1.44 -10.21
C VAL A 189 5.08 0.24 -10.87
N SER A 190 6.30 -0.05 -10.43
CA SER A 190 6.98 -1.32 -10.70
C SER A 190 6.91 -2.22 -9.46
N ALA A 191 7.20 -3.52 -9.62
CA ALA A 191 7.39 -4.38 -8.46
C ALA A 191 8.53 -3.82 -7.59
N GLY A 192 8.31 -3.74 -6.28
CA GLY A 192 9.23 -3.16 -5.30
C GLY A 192 9.06 -1.65 -5.06
N THR A 193 8.26 -0.93 -5.88
CA THR A 193 7.95 0.49 -5.61
C THR A 193 7.28 0.63 -4.24
N LYS A 194 7.74 1.62 -3.46
CA LYS A 194 7.16 1.98 -2.17
C LYS A 194 6.19 3.13 -2.32
N VAL A 195 5.00 2.98 -1.76
CA VAL A 195 4.03 4.05 -1.57
C VAL A 195 3.89 4.30 -0.08
N GLU A 196 4.18 5.52 0.35
CA GLU A 196 4.39 5.86 1.75
C GLU A 196 3.36 6.90 2.18
N LEU A 197 2.57 6.60 3.22
CA LEU A 197 1.77 7.58 3.96
C LEU A 197 2.55 7.99 5.20
N LEU A 198 3.03 9.23 5.23
CA LEU A 198 3.76 9.81 6.35
C LEU A 198 2.83 10.72 7.14
N ALA A 199 2.97 10.72 8.46
CA ALA A 199 2.30 11.65 9.35
C ALA A 199 3.33 12.40 10.20
N TYR A 200 3.19 13.73 10.24
CA TYR A 200 4.06 14.66 10.95
C TYR A 200 3.27 15.44 11.99
N ARG A 201 3.88 15.76 13.12
CA ARG A 201 3.35 16.86 13.95
C ARG A 201 3.67 18.20 13.31
N THR A 202 2.71 19.12 13.35
CA THR A 202 2.90 20.53 12.96
C THR A 202 2.67 21.49 14.12
N SER A 203 2.54 20.95 15.33
CA SER A 203 2.42 21.69 16.58
C SER A 203 3.39 21.12 17.64
N THR A 204 3.41 21.70 18.85
CA THR A 204 4.35 21.32 19.92
C THR A 204 4.33 19.83 20.24
N PHE A 205 3.16 19.20 20.15
CA PHE A 205 3.00 17.77 20.39
C PHE A 205 2.19 17.13 19.26
N ALA A 206 2.33 15.82 19.07
CA ALA A 206 1.53 15.08 18.09
C ALA A 206 0.10 14.80 18.59
N SER A 207 -0.81 14.48 17.67
CA SER A 207 -2.17 14.03 18.00
C SER A 207 -2.42 12.60 17.54
N PHE A 208 -3.57 12.06 17.95
CA PHE A 208 -4.16 10.91 17.30
C PHE A 208 -4.83 11.29 15.97
N VAL A 209 -4.64 10.44 14.98
CA VAL A 209 -5.23 10.55 13.66
C VAL A 209 -5.82 9.20 13.26
N GLY A 210 -7.13 9.18 12.98
CA GLY A 210 -7.82 8.07 12.37
C GLY A 210 -7.70 8.14 10.85
N MET A 211 -7.70 6.98 10.19
CA MET A 211 -7.57 6.92 8.75
C MET A 211 -8.35 5.78 8.11
N ASN A 212 -8.72 6.01 6.86
CA ASN A 212 -9.03 4.97 5.89
C ASN A 212 -7.95 5.06 4.81
N TYR A 213 -7.26 3.96 4.51
CA TYR A 213 -6.20 3.96 3.50
C TYR A 213 -6.24 2.68 2.68
N ARG A 214 -6.56 2.81 1.40
CA ARG A 214 -6.69 1.69 0.47
C ARG A 214 -5.86 1.95 -0.78
N VAL A 215 -5.12 0.92 -1.19
CA VAL A 215 -4.36 0.86 -2.44
C VAL A 215 -5.01 -0.17 -3.34
N THR A 216 -5.52 0.26 -4.48
CA THR A 216 -5.98 -0.62 -5.56
C THR A 216 -4.90 -0.71 -6.63
N LEU A 217 -4.37 -1.89 -6.87
CA LEU A 217 -3.37 -2.16 -7.91
C LEU A 217 -4.04 -2.87 -9.08
N THR A 218 -4.07 -2.23 -10.24
CA THR A 218 -4.34 -2.87 -11.53
C THR A 218 -3.02 -3.39 -12.11
N PRO A 219 -2.76 -4.70 -12.15
CA PRO A 219 -1.52 -5.22 -12.71
C PRO A 219 -1.44 -4.96 -14.22
N VAL A 220 -0.24 -4.65 -14.72
CA VAL A 220 0.03 -4.69 -16.16
C VAL A 220 -0.06 -6.17 -16.59
N PRO A 221 -0.85 -6.53 -17.61
CA PRO A 221 -0.88 -7.90 -18.12
C PRO A 221 0.53 -8.34 -18.52
N GLU A 222 1.01 -9.48 -18.02
CA GLU A 222 2.34 -9.95 -18.38
C GLU A 222 2.43 -10.20 -19.90
N PRO A 223 3.34 -9.54 -20.62
CA PRO A 223 3.34 -9.58 -22.08
C PRO A 223 3.80 -10.91 -22.70
N GLY A 224 4.15 -11.95 -21.93
CA GLY A 224 4.99 -13.04 -22.44
C GLY A 224 4.56 -14.47 -22.20
N THR A 225 3.78 -14.78 -21.16
CA THR A 225 3.63 -16.19 -20.74
C THR A 225 2.86 -17.04 -21.76
N TRP A 226 1.94 -16.42 -22.51
CA TRP A 226 1.23 -17.08 -23.63
C TRP A 226 2.07 -17.18 -24.92
N LEU A 227 2.94 -16.21 -25.19
CA LEU A 227 3.82 -16.23 -26.37
C LEU A 227 4.98 -17.24 -26.19
N LEU A 228 5.54 -17.35 -24.99
CA LEU A 228 6.60 -18.31 -24.68
C LEU A 228 6.08 -19.75 -24.62
N SER A 229 4.86 -19.97 -24.10
CA SER A 229 4.23 -21.31 -24.12
C SER A 229 3.84 -21.75 -25.54
N SER A 230 3.33 -20.84 -26.39
CA SER A 230 2.98 -21.18 -27.78
C SER A 230 4.20 -21.48 -28.67
N LEU A 231 5.33 -20.77 -28.48
CA LEU A 231 6.58 -21.08 -29.19
C LEU A 231 7.16 -22.45 -28.80
N SER A 232 7.02 -22.85 -27.53
CA SER A 232 7.52 -24.13 -27.02
C SER A 232 6.79 -25.34 -27.63
N VAL A 233 5.49 -25.21 -27.91
CA VAL A 233 4.70 -26.29 -28.55
C VAL A 233 5.09 -26.43 -30.04
N ALA A 234 5.34 -25.33 -30.74
CA ALA A 234 5.74 -25.37 -32.14
C ALA A 234 7.07 -26.11 -32.34
N THR A 235 8.06 -25.95 -31.44
CA THR A 235 9.35 -26.64 -31.57
C THR A 235 9.25 -28.15 -31.38
N ILE A 236 8.37 -28.63 -30.48
CA ILE A 236 8.18 -30.07 -30.23
C ILE A 236 7.54 -30.77 -31.44
N VAL A 237 6.63 -30.09 -32.16
CA VAL A 237 5.99 -30.64 -33.37
C VAL A 237 7.01 -30.81 -34.51
N PHE A 238 7.93 -29.85 -34.71
CA PHE A 238 8.95 -29.94 -35.76
C PHE A 238 10.06 -30.97 -35.46
N VAL A 239 10.39 -31.23 -34.20
CA VAL A 239 11.40 -32.25 -33.86
C VAL A 239 10.86 -33.68 -34.03
N ARG A 240 9.54 -33.90 -33.85
CA ARG A 240 8.94 -35.23 -34.02
C ARG A 240 8.75 -35.68 -35.47
N SER A 241 8.68 -34.77 -36.44
CA SER A 241 8.43 -35.14 -37.85
C SER A 241 9.68 -35.60 -38.61
N ARG A 242 10.91 -35.49 -38.05
CA ARG A 242 12.17 -35.83 -38.74
C ARG A 242 12.69 -37.26 -38.56
N LYS A 243 11.94 -38.19 -37.96
CA LYS A 243 12.45 -39.55 -37.62
C LYS A 243 11.83 -40.75 -38.36
N LYS A 244 11.30 -40.60 -39.59
CA LYS A 244 10.85 -41.76 -40.38
C LYS A 244 11.23 -41.68 -41.87
N THR A 245 12.49 -41.90 -42.21
CA THR A 245 12.87 -42.45 -43.53
C THR A 245 14.32 -42.92 -43.56
N THR A 246 14.60 -44.11 -43.03
CA THR A 246 15.62 -45.01 -43.63
C THR A 246 15.56 -46.38 -42.95
N ARG A 247 15.17 -47.42 -43.71
CA ARG A 247 15.94 -48.66 -43.84
C ARG A 247 15.43 -49.46 -45.03
N GLN A 248 16.42 -49.95 -45.77
CA GLN A 248 16.38 -50.75 -47.00
C GLN A 248 15.74 -52.12 -46.78
#